data_AF-A0A7X2MTV7-F1
#
_entry.id   AF-A0A7X2MTV7-F1
#
_cell.length_a   1.000
_cell.length_b   1.000
_cell.length_c   1.000
_cell.angle_alpha   90.00
_cell.angle_beta   90.00
_cell.angle_gamma   90.00
#
_symmetry.space_group_name_H-M   'P 1'
#
loop_
_entity.id
_entity.type
_entity.pdbx_description
1 polymer ?
#
loop_
_entity_poly.entity_id
_entity_poly.type
_entity_poly.pdbx_seq_one_letter_code
_entity_poly.pdbx_strand_id
1 'polypeptide(L)' 'IIEPHGAVIVGHWPTEGYHFEASKGLADDTHFLGLAIDEDRQPELTSQRVDQWVKQIFDELQLKEIIEA' A
#
# COMPACT_ATOMS: atom_id res chain seq x y z
N ILE A 1 -10.32 13.05 4.26
CA ILE A 1 -10.38 13.23 5.74
C ILE A 1 -9.02 13.64 6.30
N ILE A 2 -7.94 12.98 5.91
CA ILE A 2 -6.58 13.31 6.37
C ILE A 2 -5.84 14.29 5.44
N GLU A 3 -6.09 14.24 4.13
CA GLU A 3 -5.43 15.13 3.15
C GLU A 3 -5.69 16.63 3.41
N PRO A 4 -6.91 17.08 3.75
CA PRO A 4 -7.15 18.50 4.04
C PRO A 4 -6.43 19.00 5.29
N HIS A 5 -5.95 18.09 6.14
CA HIS A 5 -5.20 18.40 7.35
C HIS A 5 -3.68 18.34 7.14
N GLY A 6 -3.22 18.25 5.88
CA GLY A 6 -1.80 18.27 5.53
C GLY A 6 -1.10 16.92 5.61
N ALA A 7 -1.84 15.82 5.70
CA ALA A 7 -1.25 14.49 5.62
C ALA A 7 -0.84 14.15 4.19
N VAL A 8 0.38 13.64 4.03
CA VAL A 8 0.87 13.06 2.78
C VAL A 8 0.57 11.55 2.81
N ILE A 9 -0.15 11.06 1.81
CA ILE A 9 -0.43 9.63 1.67
C ILE A 9 0.77 8.97 0.98
N VAL A 10 1.22 7.86 1.55
CA VAL A 10 2.33 7.03 1.07
C VAL A 10 1.89 5.56 1.08
N GLY A 11 2.59 4.71 0.34
CA GLY A 11 2.31 3.28 0.27
C GLY A 11 1.21 2.90 -0.70
N HIS A 12 1.07 3.63 -1.81
CA HIS A 12 0.15 3.25 -2.89
C HIS A 12 0.45 1.83 -3.38
N TRP A 13 -0.59 1.01 -3.58
CA TRP A 13 -0.41 -0.41 -3.93
C TRP A 13 -1.10 -0.74 -5.25
N PRO A 14 -0.46 -1.45 -6.20
CA PRO A 14 -1.08 -1.75 -7.49
C PRO A 14 -2.34 -2.62 -7.33
N THR A 15 -3.35 -2.33 -8.17
CA THR A 15 -4.60 -3.12 -8.26
C THR A 15 -4.45 -4.37 -9.11
N GLU A 16 -3.31 -4.52 -9.79
CA GLU A 16 -2.98 -5.70 -10.59
C GLU A 16 -2.99 -6.98 -9.72
N GLY A 17 -3.64 -8.02 -10.23
CA GLY A 17 -3.79 -9.30 -9.54
C GLY A 17 -4.96 -9.37 -8.54
N TYR A 18 -5.77 -8.32 -8.42
CA TYR A 18 -7.04 -8.32 -7.69
C TYR A 18 -8.23 -8.30 -8.65
N HIS A 19 -9.29 -9.02 -8.29
CA HIS A 19 -10.56 -8.97 -9.01
C HIS A 19 -11.65 -8.39 -8.11
N PHE A 20 -12.08 -7.18 -8.43
CA PHE A 20 -13.12 -6.45 -7.70
C PHE A 20 -13.99 -5.66 -8.68
N GLU A 21 -15.25 -5.42 -8.34
CA GLU A 21 -16.17 -4.61 -9.16
C GLU A 21 -16.02 -3.11 -8.89
N ALA A 22 -15.88 -2.74 -7.62
CA ALA A 22 -15.58 -1.39 -7.19
C ALA A 22 -14.91 -1.43 -5.81
N SER A 23 -13.90 -0.59 -5.60
CA SER A 23 -13.27 -0.42 -4.28
C SER A 23 -13.23 1.05 -3.91
N LYS A 24 -13.70 1.38 -2.69
CA LYS A 24 -13.56 2.72 -2.10
C LYS A 24 -12.11 3.04 -1.70
N GLY A 25 -11.24 2.04 -1.72
CA GLY A 25 -9.81 2.17 -1.42
C GLY A 25 -8.95 2.47 -2.65
N LEU A 26 -9.54 2.73 -3.82
CA LEU A 26 -8.79 3.15 -5.01
C LEU A 26 -8.30 4.59 -4.84
N ALA A 27 -7.00 4.78 -5.05
CA ALA A 27 -6.41 6.10 -5.24
C ALA A 27 -6.65 6.57 -6.67
N ASP A 28 -6.52 5.65 -7.62
CA ASP A 28 -6.74 5.85 -9.05
C ASP A 28 -7.20 4.52 -9.70
N ASP A 29 -7.27 4.48 -11.03
CA ASP A 29 -7.74 3.30 -11.78
C ASP A 29 -6.80 2.09 -11.67
N THR A 30 -5.53 2.28 -11.27
CA THR A 30 -4.48 1.26 -11.25
C THR A 30 -3.83 1.04 -9.88
N HIS A 31 -4.13 1.86 -8.88
CA HIS A 31 -3.57 1.80 -7.53
C HIS A 31 -4.62 1.99 -6.43
N PHE A 32 -4.46 1.21 -5.37
CA PHE A 32 -5.07 1.44 -4.07
C PHE A 32 -4.31 2.51 -3.29
N LEU A 33 -5.02 3.15 -2.36
CA LEU A 33 -4.46 4.10 -1.38
C LEU A 33 -3.47 3.45 -0.39
N GLY A 34 -3.46 2.12 -0.30
CA GLY A 34 -2.65 1.36 0.65
C GLY A 34 -2.64 -0.13 0.29
N LEU A 35 -1.84 -0.91 1.01
CA LEU A 35 -1.74 -2.35 0.82
C LEU A 35 -3.12 -3.03 0.91
N ALA A 36 -3.55 -3.65 -0.18
CA ALA A 36 -4.68 -4.58 -0.17
C ALA A 36 -4.16 -5.98 0.19
N ILE A 37 -4.91 -6.72 1.01
CA ILE A 37 -4.63 -8.11 1.35
C ILE A 37 -5.95 -8.89 1.23
N ASP A 38 -5.87 -10.10 0.67
CA ASP A 38 -7.01 -11.00 0.49
C ASP A 38 -6.67 -12.37 1.10
N GLU A 39 -6.97 -12.53 2.39
CA GLU A 39 -6.71 -13.77 3.15
C GLU A 39 -7.66 -14.92 2.76
N ASP A 40 -8.84 -14.60 2.21
CA ASP A 40 -9.84 -15.61 1.87
C ASP A 40 -9.52 -16.30 0.54
N ARG A 41 -8.94 -15.57 -0.41
CA ARG A 41 -8.68 -16.05 -1.78
C ARG A 41 -7.20 -16.19 -2.13
N GLN A 42 -6.32 -15.44 -1.47
CA GLN A 42 -4.88 -15.38 -1.79
C GLN A 42 -3.99 -15.30 -0.52
N PRO A 43 -4.21 -16.13 0.51
CA PRO A 43 -3.43 -16.08 1.76
C PRO A 43 -1.93 -16.31 1.55
N GLU A 44 -1.55 -17.09 0.53
CA GLU A 44 -0.16 -17.36 0.18
C GLU A 44 0.60 -16.11 -0.31
N LEU A 45 -0.12 -15.12 -0.84
CA LEU A 45 0.48 -13.88 -1.35
C LEU A 45 0.67 -12.83 -0.25
N THR A 46 0.01 -12.99 0.91
CA THR A 46 0.03 -11.98 1.97
C THR A 46 1.42 -11.67 2.46
N SER A 47 2.20 -12.69 2.82
CA SER A 47 3.56 -12.49 3.33
C SER A 47 4.43 -11.74 2.31
N GLN A 48 4.35 -12.14 1.04
CA GLN A 48 5.10 -11.50 -0.05
C GLN A 48 4.66 -10.05 -0.27
N ARG A 49 3.34 -9.78 -0.25
CA ARG A 49 2.78 -8.45 -0.44
C ARG A 49 3.14 -7.50 0.69
N VAL A 50 3.07 -7.97 1.94
CA VAL A 50 3.51 -7.21 3.12
C VAL A 50 5.00 -6.88 3.02
N ASP A 51 5.86 -7.86 2.72
CA ASP A 51 7.30 -7.62 2.62
C ASP A 51 7.66 -6.59 1.53
N GLN A 52 6.96 -6.62 0.40
CA GLN A 52 7.16 -5.65 -0.68
C GLN A 52 6.67 -4.26 -0.27
N TRP A 53 5.48 -4.18 0.31
CA TRP A 53 4.90 -2.91 0.74
C TRP A 53 5.71 -2.24 1.84
N VAL A 54 6.20 -3.02 2.81
CA VAL A 54 7.08 -2.52 3.88
C VAL A 54 8.36 -1.93 3.30
N LYS A 55 8.97 -2.57 2.30
CA LYS A 55 10.15 -2.01 1.61
C LYS A 55 9.82 -0.71 0.88
N GLN A 56 8.67 -0.65 0.20
CA GLN A 56 8.21 0.54 -0.49
C GLN A 56 8.02 1.71 0.47
N ILE A 57 7.25 1.54 1.55
CA ILE A 57 7.03 2.62 2.54
C ILE A 57 8.34 3.02 3.24
N PHE A 58 9.26 2.08 3.42
CA PHE A 58 10.55 2.34 4.05
C PHE A 58 11.40 3.29 3.21
N ASP A 59 11.39 3.12 1.89
CA ASP A 59 12.05 4.01 0.95
C ASP A 59 11.27 5.34 0.79
N GLU A 60 9.95 5.31 0.70
CA GLU A 60 9.11 6.52 0.56
C GLU A 60 9.17 7.45 1.77
N LEU A 61 9.23 6.89 2.99
CA LEU A 61 9.37 7.65 4.23
C LEU A 61 10.84 7.97 4.57
N GLN A 62 11.79 7.62 3.70
CA GLN A 62 13.23 7.78 3.91
C GLN A 62 13.70 7.25 5.27
N LEU A 63 13.12 6.15 5.77
CA LEU A 63 13.40 5.63 7.12
C LEU A 63 14.86 5.21 7.31
N LYS A 64 15.59 4.95 6.21
CA LYS A 64 17.06 4.75 6.21
C LYS A 64 17.78 5.88 6.94
N GLU A 65 17.40 7.12 6.64
CA GLU A 65 18.04 8.32 7.22
C GLU A 65 17.72 8.48 8.71
N ILE A 66 16.64 7.87 9.20
CA ILE A 66 16.20 7.95 10.60
C ILE A 66 16.82 6.84 11.45
N ILE A 67 17.01 5.64 10.88
CA ILE A 67 17.50 4.47 11.61
C ILE A 67 19.04 4.42 11.65
N GLU A 68 19.71 5.01 10.65
CA GLU A 68 21.17 5.12 10.60
C GLU A 68 21.74 6.38 11.29
N ALA A 69 20.86 7.24 11.82
CA ALA A 69 21.21 8.43 12.61
C ALA A 69 21.40 8.12 14.11
#